data_AF-A0A959KVD9-F1
#
_entry.id   AF-A0A959KVD9-F1
#
_cell.length_a   1.000
_cell.length_b   1.000
_cell.length_c   1.000
_cell.angle_alpha   90.00
_cell.angle_beta   90.00
_cell.angle_gamma   90.00
#
_symmetry.space_group_name_H-M   'P 1'
#
loop_
_entity.id
_entity.type
_entity.pdbx_description
1 polymer ?
#
loop_
_entity_poly.entity_id
_entity_poly.type
_entity_poly.pdbx_seq_one_letter_code
_entity_poly.pdbx_strand_id
1 'polypeptide(L)'
;MAIIALEGMHFYAYHGFYKEEQLIGTDYIVDVYLTTEVNQAAVADDLNKAINYETVYLICEATMRKNSKLIETVAERIALNLKHQFGNIQELKIRLRKKNPPLGGRVDWAMIEVDGNFKKNCGRCGRPMLCYSDKTCWCLSANLKTAALESLKEQYGRKCLCKECLDFFAG
;
A
#
# COMPACT_ATOMS: atom_id res chain seq x y z
N MET A 1 -12.08 13.82 -4.81
CA MET A 1 -11.06 12.80 -5.16
C MET A 1 -10.12 13.34 -6.22
N ALA A 2 -8.82 13.20 -6.02
CA ALA A 2 -7.82 13.35 -7.07
C ALA A 2 -6.77 12.24 -6.98
N ILE A 3 -5.97 12.11 -8.04
CA ILE A 3 -4.88 11.15 -8.16
C ILE A 3 -3.57 11.93 -8.07
N ILE A 4 -2.70 11.50 -7.16
CA ILE A 4 -1.31 11.94 -7.08
C ILE A 4 -0.48 10.80 -7.66
N ALA A 5 0.30 11.08 -8.69
CA ALA A 5 1.09 10.08 -9.40
C ALA A 5 2.56 10.47 -9.44
N LEU A 6 3.43 9.49 -9.26
CA LEU A 6 4.85 9.59 -9.52
C LEU A 6 5.23 8.45 -10.45
N GLU A 7 5.56 8.79 -11.69
CA GLU A 7 5.77 7.85 -12.79
C GLU A 7 7.23 7.88 -13.26
N GLY A 8 7.70 6.75 -13.78
CA GLY A 8 9.01 6.65 -14.41
C GLY A 8 10.18 6.69 -13.42
N MET A 9 9.99 6.26 -12.18
CA MET A 9 11.11 6.20 -11.23
C MET A 9 12.07 5.06 -11.61
N HIS A 10 13.30 5.40 -11.96
CA HIS A 10 14.32 4.43 -12.35
C HIS A 10 15.17 4.00 -11.16
N PHE A 11 15.28 2.68 -10.96
CA PHE A 11 16.12 2.10 -9.91
C PHE A 11 16.95 0.95 -10.45
N TYR A 12 18.23 0.94 -10.13
CA TYR A 12 19.06 -0.24 -10.33
C TYR A 12 18.99 -1.13 -9.09
N ALA A 13 18.62 -2.40 -9.26
CA ALA A 13 18.47 -3.32 -8.14
C ALA A 13 18.83 -4.76 -8.50
N TYR A 14 19.06 -5.56 -7.45
CA TYR A 14 19.53 -6.95 -7.56
C TYR A 14 18.40 -7.95 -7.24
N HIS A 15 17.18 -7.64 -7.69
CA HIS A 15 16.06 -8.56 -7.55
C HIS A 15 16.12 -9.65 -8.63
N GLY A 16 15.73 -10.87 -8.26
CA GLY A 16 15.72 -11.99 -9.19
C GLY A 16 15.72 -13.33 -8.48
N PHE A 17 15.18 -14.34 -9.13
CA PHE A 17 15.13 -15.68 -8.57
C PHE A 17 16.50 -16.37 -8.70
N TYR A 18 17.17 -16.13 -9.83
CA TYR A 18 18.47 -16.72 -10.14
C TYR A 18 19.61 -15.96 -9.44
N LYS A 19 20.70 -16.67 -9.12
CA LYS A 19 21.84 -16.07 -8.40
C LYS A 19 22.54 -15.02 -9.26
N GLU A 20 22.61 -15.28 -10.55
CA GLU A 20 23.20 -14.43 -11.58
C GLU A 20 22.50 -13.07 -11.62
N GLU A 21 21.17 -13.05 -11.51
CA GLU A 21 20.38 -11.81 -11.44
C GLU A 21 20.68 -11.01 -10.17
N GLN A 22 20.87 -11.70 -9.04
CA GLN A 22 21.21 -11.06 -7.76
C GLN A 22 22.66 -10.57 -7.69
N LEU A 23 23.52 -11.01 -8.61
CA LEU A 23 24.92 -10.57 -8.72
C LEU A 23 25.07 -9.43 -9.73
N ILE A 24 24.44 -9.55 -10.90
CA ILE A 24 24.55 -8.56 -11.98
C ILE A 24 23.66 -7.37 -11.67
N GLY A 25 22.39 -7.61 -11.32
CA GLY A 25 21.36 -6.58 -11.22
C GLY A 25 20.77 -6.17 -12.57
N THR A 26 19.70 -5.39 -12.53
CA THR A 26 19.10 -4.77 -13.72
C THR A 26 18.34 -3.50 -13.34
N ASP A 27 17.90 -2.76 -14.36
CA ASP A 27 17.04 -1.59 -14.21
C ASP A 27 15.59 -1.98 -13.99
N TYR A 28 14.97 -1.27 -13.07
CA TYR A 28 13.56 -1.32 -12.76
C TYR A 28 12.94 0.06 -12.96
N ILE A 29 11.66 0.07 -13.35
CA ILE A 29 10.86 1.29 -13.38
C ILE A 29 9.67 1.10 -12.45
N VAL A 30 9.46 2.06 -11.55
CA VAL A 30 8.32 2.08 -10.64
C VAL A 30 7.43 3.26 -10.95
N ASP A 31 6.13 2.98 -11.04
CA ASP A 31 5.08 4.00 -11.08
C ASP A 31 4.17 3.80 -9.87
N VAL A 32 3.79 4.90 -9.22
CA VAL A 32 2.90 4.90 -8.07
C VAL A 32 1.77 5.89 -8.31
N TYR A 33 0.53 5.45 -8.12
CA TYR A 33 -0.67 6.28 -8.18
C TYR A 33 -1.43 6.13 -6.87
N LEU A 34 -1.76 7.27 -6.25
CA LEU A 34 -2.44 7.34 -4.97
C LEU A 34 -3.68 8.21 -5.10
N THR A 35 -4.83 7.64 -4.80
CA THR A 35 -6.11 8.35 -4.81
C THR A 35 -6.42 8.87 -3.40
N THR A 36 -6.67 10.17 -3.26
CA THR A 36 -7.01 10.79 -1.97
C THR A 36 -7.99 11.96 -2.11
N GLU A 37 -8.54 12.43 -0.99
CA GLU A 37 -9.31 13.68 -0.96
C GLU A 37 -8.36 14.87 -0.79
N VAL A 38 -8.17 15.66 -1.84
CA VAL A 38 -7.35 16.89 -1.82
C VAL A 38 -8.13 18.14 -1.43
N ASN A 39 -9.44 18.05 -1.20
CA ASN A 39 -10.28 19.22 -0.93
C ASN A 39 -9.79 20.07 0.26
N GLN A 40 -9.14 19.47 1.27
CA GLN A 40 -8.59 20.22 2.40
C GLN A 40 -7.18 20.76 2.13
N ALA A 41 -6.36 20.05 1.38
CA ALA A 41 -4.98 20.45 1.09
C ALA A 41 -4.92 21.58 0.05
N ALA A 42 -5.73 21.49 -1.01
CA ALA A 42 -5.79 22.51 -2.06
C ALA A 42 -6.35 23.85 -1.57
N VAL A 43 -7.24 23.83 -0.56
CA VAL A 43 -7.81 25.04 0.05
C VAL A 43 -6.85 25.64 1.08
N ALA A 44 -6.06 24.82 1.78
CA ALA A 44 -5.17 25.25 2.85
C ALA A 44 -3.73 25.54 2.39
N ASP A 45 -3.36 25.18 1.15
CA ASP A 45 -1.99 25.21 0.61
C ASP A 45 -0.95 24.59 1.56
N ASP A 46 -1.34 23.50 2.24
CA ASP A 46 -0.57 22.87 3.30
C ASP A 46 -0.05 21.50 2.85
N LEU A 47 1.26 21.43 2.63
CA LEU A 47 1.99 20.20 2.29
C LEU A 47 1.81 19.10 3.34
N ASN A 48 1.54 19.43 4.61
CA ASN A 48 1.32 18.42 5.66
C ASN A 48 -0.02 17.69 5.51
N LYS A 49 -0.97 18.27 4.76
CA LYS A 49 -2.26 17.65 4.42
C LYS A 49 -2.27 16.98 3.05
N ALA A 50 -1.22 17.21 2.26
CA ALA A 50 -1.02 16.60 0.95
C ALA A 50 -0.14 15.34 1.05
N ILE A 51 -0.25 14.45 0.07
CA ILE A 51 0.72 13.35 -0.08
C ILE A 51 2.00 13.93 -0.69
N ASN A 52 3.08 13.97 0.10
CA ASN A 52 4.39 14.37 -0.42
C ASN A 52 4.96 13.27 -1.32
N TYR A 53 5.09 13.56 -2.62
CA TYR A 53 5.66 12.66 -3.61
C TYR A 53 7.16 12.39 -3.40
N GLU A 54 7.89 13.27 -2.71
CA GLU A 54 9.27 13.02 -2.28
C GLU A 54 9.31 11.82 -1.31
N THR A 55 8.39 11.79 -0.34
CA THR A 55 8.26 10.65 0.57
C THR A 55 7.90 9.36 -0.17
N VAL A 56 7.06 9.44 -1.22
CA VAL A 56 6.76 8.30 -2.10
C VAL A 56 8.03 7.78 -2.79
N TYR A 57 8.83 8.68 -3.35
CA TYR A 57 10.11 8.32 -3.98
C TYR A 57 11.05 7.64 -2.99
N LEU A 58 11.26 8.22 -1.80
CA LEU A 58 12.15 7.69 -0.78
C LEU A 58 11.71 6.29 -0.29
N ILE A 59 10.40 6.06 -0.15
CA ILE A 59 9.85 4.74 0.18
C ILE A 59 10.16 3.72 -0.91
N CYS A 60 9.99 4.10 -2.18
CA CYS A 60 10.29 3.25 -3.31
C CYS A 60 11.79 2.92 -3.35
N GLU A 61 12.66 3.95 -3.25
CA GLU A 61 14.10 3.78 -3.24
C GLU A 61 14.57 2.84 -2.11
N ALA A 62 14.12 3.08 -0.87
CA ALA A 62 14.46 2.25 0.27
C ALA A 62 13.98 0.80 0.13
N THR A 63 12.87 0.59 -0.58
CA THR A 63 12.33 -0.74 -0.86
C THR A 63 13.12 -1.46 -1.94
N MET A 64 13.49 -0.76 -3.02
CA MET A 64 14.27 -1.29 -4.14
C MET A 64 15.70 -1.69 -3.72
N ARG A 65 16.27 -1.02 -2.72
CA ARG A 65 17.58 -1.40 -2.13
C ARG A 65 17.57 -2.77 -1.41
N LYS A 66 16.39 -3.31 -1.08
CA LYS A 66 16.26 -4.58 -0.34
C LYS A 66 15.99 -5.74 -1.28
N ASN A 67 17.04 -6.49 -1.59
CA ASN A 67 17.00 -7.65 -2.49
C ASN A 67 15.83 -8.60 -2.17
N SER A 68 15.20 -9.09 -3.23
CA SER A 68 14.01 -9.93 -3.19
C SER A 68 14.03 -10.85 -4.40
N LYS A 69 13.47 -12.06 -4.28
CA LYS A 69 13.45 -13.02 -5.38
C LYS A 69 12.42 -12.69 -6.44
N LEU A 70 11.32 -12.07 -6.03
CA LEU A 70 10.11 -11.84 -6.82
C LEU A 70 9.80 -10.34 -6.86
N ILE A 71 9.38 -9.85 -8.02
CA ILE A 71 8.97 -8.44 -8.19
C ILE A 71 7.62 -8.17 -7.51
N GLU A 72 6.78 -9.19 -7.39
CA GLU A 72 5.53 -9.20 -6.65
C GLU A 72 5.76 -8.85 -5.18
N THR A 73 6.81 -9.44 -4.57
CA THR A 73 7.18 -9.15 -3.18
C THR A 73 7.65 -7.71 -2.99
N VAL A 74 8.34 -7.16 -4.00
CA VAL A 74 8.81 -5.77 -3.97
C VAL A 74 7.63 -4.82 -4.08
N ALA A 75 6.73 -5.03 -5.05
CA ALA A 75 5.54 -4.22 -5.25
C ALA A 75 4.61 -4.23 -4.02
N GLU A 76 4.37 -5.40 -3.42
CA GLU A 76 3.60 -5.51 -2.17
C GLU A 76 4.27 -4.79 -0.98
N ARG A 77 5.61 -4.85 -0.90
CA ARG A 77 6.34 -4.13 0.15
C ARG A 77 6.23 -2.61 -0.01
N ILE A 78 6.29 -2.10 -1.25
CA ILE A 78 6.04 -0.68 -1.53
C ILE A 78 4.61 -0.33 -1.11
N ALA A 79 3.62 -1.14 -1.52
CA ALA A 79 2.22 -0.93 -1.16
C ALA A 79 2.02 -0.84 0.35
N LEU A 80 2.61 -1.77 1.11
CA LEU A 80 2.52 -1.80 2.57
C LEU A 80 3.17 -0.56 3.20
N ASN A 81 4.37 -0.19 2.76
CA ASN A 81 5.08 0.97 3.31
C ASN A 81 4.32 2.28 3.03
N LEU A 82 3.73 2.44 1.84
CA LEU A 82 2.90 3.60 1.51
C LEU A 82 1.64 3.66 2.38
N LYS A 83 0.97 2.53 2.60
CA LYS A 83 -0.20 2.46 3.51
C LYS A 83 0.16 2.86 4.94
N HIS A 84 1.31 2.41 5.43
CA HIS A 84 1.78 2.74 6.78
C HIS A 84 2.16 4.21 6.92
N GLN A 85 2.68 4.82 5.85
CA GLN A 85 3.08 6.22 5.85
C GLN A 85 1.89 7.18 5.75
N PHE A 86 0.87 6.85 4.95
CA PHE A 86 -0.22 7.76 4.63
C PHE A 86 -1.58 7.20 5.05
N GLY A 87 -2.18 7.79 6.08
CA GLY A 87 -3.47 7.36 6.63
C GLY A 87 -4.70 7.80 5.83
N ASN A 88 -4.55 8.57 4.76
CA ASN A 88 -5.63 9.16 3.95
C ASN A 88 -5.70 8.63 2.49
N ILE A 89 -4.97 7.55 2.17
CA ILE A 89 -5.04 6.93 0.85
C ILE A 89 -6.34 6.12 0.72
N GLN A 90 -7.13 6.43 -0.30
CA GLN A 90 -8.36 5.70 -0.59
C GLN A 90 -8.12 4.51 -1.52
N GLU A 91 -7.27 4.71 -2.51
CA GLU A 91 -6.88 3.69 -3.48
C GLU A 91 -5.40 3.84 -3.80
N LEU A 92 -4.73 2.73 -4.08
CA LEU A 92 -3.37 2.72 -4.59
C LEU A 92 -3.29 1.89 -5.87
N LYS A 93 -2.33 2.23 -6.70
CA LYS A 93 -1.86 1.40 -7.80
C LYS A 93 -0.35 1.54 -7.89
N ILE A 94 0.35 0.42 -7.96
CA ILE A 94 1.80 0.37 -8.17
C ILE A 94 2.07 -0.46 -9.39
N ARG A 95 2.91 0.05 -10.29
CA ARG A 95 3.47 -0.71 -11.40
C ARG A 95 4.96 -0.85 -11.18
N LEU A 96 5.45 -2.08 -11.21
CA LEU A 96 6.88 -2.37 -11.16
C LEU A 96 7.27 -3.12 -12.43
N ARG A 97 8.13 -2.50 -13.21
CA ARG A 97 8.66 -3.01 -14.47
C ARG A 97 10.10 -3.44 -14.27
N LYS A 98 10.44 -4.65 -14.70
CA LYS A 98 11.81 -5.17 -14.80
C LYS A 98 12.25 -5.08 -16.25
N LYS A 99 13.27 -4.27 -16.54
CA LYS A 99 13.81 -4.15 -17.90
C LYS A 99 14.63 -5.38 -18.27
N ASN A 100 14.55 -5.75 -19.55
CA ASN A 100 15.35 -6.81 -20.17
C ASN A 100 15.47 -8.10 -19.32
N PRO A 101 14.35 -8.70 -18.88
CA PRO A 101 14.39 -9.96 -18.14
C PRO A 101 15.12 -11.06 -18.94
N PRO A 102 15.88 -11.96 -18.29
CA PRO A 102 16.67 -12.98 -18.98
C PRO A 102 15.78 -14.12 -19.49
N LEU A 103 15.07 -13.88 -20.60
CA LEU A 103 14.14 -14.83 -21.22
C LEU A 103 14.74 -15.57 -22.44
N GLY A 104 15.94 -15.20 -22.88
CA GLY A 104 16.56 -15.72 -24.10
C GLY A 104 16.04 -15.08 -25.40
N GLY A 105 15.13 -14.11 -25.31
CA GLY A 105 14.62 -13.30 -26.42
C GLY A 105 14.54 -11.82 -26.05
N ARG A 106 14.39 -10.94 -27.06
CA ARG A 106 14.30 -9.49 -26.85
C ARG A 106 12.88 -9.11 -26.43
N VAL A 107 12.76 -8.52 -25.24
CA VAL A 107 11.53 -7.87 -24.74
C VAL A 107 11.93 -6.59 -24.01
N ASP A 108 11.05 -5.59 -23.98
CA ASP A 108 11.38 -4.32 -23.33
C ASP A 108 11.32 -4.43 -21.80
N TRP A 109 10.27 -5.07 -21.26
CA TRP A 109 10.12 -5.31 -19.82
C TRP A 109 9.12 -6.42 -19.49
N ALA A 110 9.29 -7.02 -18.31
CA ALA A 110 8.22 -7.72 -17.59
C ALA A 110 7.64 -6.80 -16.51
N MET A 111 6.35 -6.91 -16.19
CA MET A 111 5.67 -5.96 -15.30
C MET A 111 4.68 -6.66 -14.35
N ILE A 112 4.61 -6.16 -13.12
CA ILE A 112 3.54 -6.47 -12.17
C ILE A 112 2.79 -5.18 -11.80
N GLU A 113 1.47 -5.27 -11.70
CA GLU A 113 0.59 -4.22 -11.20
C GLU A 113 -0.08 -4.69 -9.90
N VAL A 114 -0.05 -3.86 -8.87
CA VAL A 114 -0.71 -4.09 -7.58
C VAL A 114 -1.71 -2.96 -7.35
N ASP A 115 -2.99 -3.31 -7.31
CA ASP A 115 -4.08 -2.40 -6.96
C ASP A 115 -4.55 -2.63 -5.53
N GLY A 116 -4.92 -1.55 -4.83
CA GLY A 116 -5.54 -1.65 -3.51
C GLY A 116 -6.67 -0.62 -3.35
N ASN A 117 -7.83 -1.07 -2.91
CA ASN A 117 -8.96 -0.20 -2.55
C ASN A 117 -9.26 -0.32 -1.05
N PHE A 118 -9.23 0.82 -0.36
CA PHE A 118 -9.37 0.90 1.09
C PHE A 118 -10.70 1.45 1.55
N LYS A 119 -11.53 1.96 0.63
CA LYS A 119 -12.89 2.37 0.97
C LYS A 119 -13.72 1.14 1.29
N LYS A 120 -14.16 1.05 2.54
CA LYS A 120 -15.10 0.04 3.01
C LYS A 120 -16.23 0.71 3.77
N ASN A 121 -17.36 0.03 3.86
CA ASN A 121 -18.45 0.45 4.73
C ASN A 121 -18.31 -0.24 6.09
N CYS A 122 -18.56 0.52 7.16
CA CYS A 122 -18.59 -0.01 8.52
C CYS A 122 -19.67 -1.09 8.65
N GLY A 123 -19.31 -2.25 9.21
CA GLY A 123 -20.23 -3.37 9.40
C GLY A 123 -21.41 -3.09 10.33
N ARG A 124 -21.30 -2.07 11.20
CA ARG A 124 -22.36 -1.67 12.15
C ARG A 124 -23.21 -0.50 11.65
N CYS A 125 -22.58 0.64 11.35
CA CYS A 125 -23.32 1.87 11.02
C CYS A 125 -23.45 2.14 9.51
N GLY A 126 -22.79 1.35 8.66
CA GLY A 126 -22.81 1.53 7.20
C GLY A 126 -22.03 2.74 6.67
N ARG A 127 -21.49 3.61 7.54
CA ARG A 127 -20.71 4.78 7.12
C ARG A 127 -19.44 4.37 6.35
N PRO A 128 -19.04 5.14 5.32
CA PRO A 128 -17.78 4.91 4.62
C PRO A 128 -16.60 5.15 5.55
N MET A 129 -15.59 4.29 5.47
CA MET A 129 -14.36 4.35 6.24
C MET A 129 -13.18 3.85 5.40
N LEU A 130 -11.97 4.18 5.83
CA LEU A 130 -10.75 3.56 5.30
C LEU A 130 -10.37 2.36 6.19
N CYS A 131 -10.23 1.18 5.59
CA CYS A 131 -9.77 -0.03 6.26
C CYS A 131 -8.51 -0.56 5.55
N TYR A 132 -7.33 -0.31 6.12
CA TYR A 132 -6.05 -0.79 5.59
C TYR A 132 -5.74 -2.24 5.96
N SER A 133 -6.61 -2.89 6.74
CA SER A 133 -6.41 -4.26 7.26
C SER A 133 -5.03 -4.45 7.90
N ASP A 134 -4.56 -3.46 8.65
CA ASP A 134 -3.28 -3.53 9.33
C ASP A 134 -3.36 -4.35 10.62
N LYS A 135 -2.19 -4.63 11.22
CA LYS A 135 -2.07 -5.37 12.49
C LYS A 135 -2.70 -4.66 13.70
N THR A 136 -3.25 -3.46 13.54
CA THR A 136 -3.97 -2.72 14.58
C THR A 136 -5.50 -2.77 14.39
N CYS A 137 -5.99 -3.35 13.29
CA CYS A 137 -7.41 -3.65 13.11
C CYS A 137 -7.88 -4.72 14.11
N TRP A 138 -9.01 -4.47 14.78
CA TRP A 138 -9.66 -5.47 15.63
C TRP A 138 -10.00 -6.77 14.88
N CYS A 139 -10.28 -6.64 13.57
CA CYS A 139 -10.54 -7.75 12.65
C CYS A 139 -9.36 -8.72 12.52
N LEU A 140 -8.16 -8.28 12.92
CA LEU A 140 -6.90 -9.04 12.95
C LEU A 140 -6.38 -9.26 14.38
N SER A 141 -7.25 -9.10 15.39
CA SER A 141 -6.99 -9.42 16.82
C SER A 141 -6.03 -8.48 17.56
N ALA A 142 -6.10 -7.18 17.30
CA ALA A 142 -5.30 -6.20 18.02
C ALA A 142 -6.08 -5.53 19.17
N ASN A 143 -5.53 -5.57 20.38
CA ASN A 143 -5.84 -4.70 21.53
C ASN A 143 -7.31 -4.61 22.00
N LEU A 144 -8.09 -5.69 21.92
CA LEU A 144 -9.39 -5.79 22.61
C LEU A 144 -9.36 -6.90 23.66
N LYS A 145 -10.10 -6.70 24.77
CA LYS A 145 -10.36 -7.77 25.75
C LYS A 145 -11.01 -8.96 25.02
N THR A 146 -10.63 -10.18 25.38
CA THR A 146 -11.08 -11.44 24.73
C THR A 146 -12.60 -11.54 24.61
N ALA A 147 -13.34 -11.18 25.67
CA ALA A 147 -14.80 -11.21 25.67
C ALA A 147 -15.44 -10.25 24.64
N ALA A 148 -14.94 -9.02 24.53
CA ALA A 148 -15.43 -8.06 23.52
C ALA A 148 -15.10 -8.54 22.10
N LEU A 149 -13.95 -9.18 21.93
CA LEU A 149 -13.48 -9.72 20.65
C LEU A 149 -14.35 -10.89 20.17
N GLU A 150 -14.80 -11.76 21.09
CA GLU A 150 -15.73 -12.85 20.82
C GLU A 150 -17.13 -12.33 20.43
N SER A 151 -17.70 -11.40 21.21
CA SER A 151 -19.01 -10.81 20.88
C SER A 151 -19.02 -10.08 19.53
N LEU A 152 -17.94 -9.38 19.20
CA LEU A 152 -17.81 -8.72 17.91
C LEU A 152 -17.70 -9.70 16.74
N LYS A 153 -16.96 -10.81 16.92
CA LYS A 153 -16.85 -11.88 15.91
C LYS A 153 -18.19 -12.56 15.66
N GLU A 154 -18.99 -12.77 16.70
CA GLU A 154 -20.33 -13.36 16.59
C GLU A 154 -21.32 -12.43 15.88
N GLN A 155 -21.33 -11.13 16.24
CA GLN A 155 -22.30 -10.18 15.68
C GLN A 155 -21.95 -9.67 14.28
N TYR A 156 -20.67 -9.43 13.99
CA TYR A 156 -20.25 -8.74 12.76
C TYR A 156 -19.32 -9.57 11.87
N GLY A 157 -18.94 -10.78 12.29
CA GLY A 157 -18.06 -11.66 11.52
C GLY A 157 -16.69 -11.04 11.25
N ARG A 158 -16.31 -10.96 9.96
CA ARG A 158 -15.05 -10.33 9.48
C ARG A 158 -15.21 -8.91 8.93
N LYS A 159 -16.37 -8.27 9.11
CA LYS A 159 -16.61 -6.90 8.58
C LYS A 159 -15.84 -5.87 9.41
N CYS A 160 -15.07 -4.95 8.79
CA CYS A 160 -14.39 -3.88 9.54
C CYS A 160 -15.41 -2.95 10.24
N LEU A 161 -15.03 -2.36 11.37
CA LEU A 161 -15.81 -1.32 12.06
C LEU A 161 -15.04 -0.01 12.05
N CYS A 162 -15.74 1.11 11.95
CA CYS A 162 -15.14 2.43 12.08
C CYS A 162 -14.73 2.70 13.53
N LYS A 163 -13.83 3.67 13.73
CA LYS A 163 -13.29 4.05 15.04
C LYS A 163 -14.41 4.32 16.07
N GLU A 164 -15.42 5.11 15.71
CA GLU A 164 -16.56 5.43 16.59
C GLU A 164 -17.33 4.17 17.03
N CYS A 165 -17.54 3.22 16.11
CA CYS A 165 -18.25 1.98 16.41
C CYS A 165 -17.41 1.03 17.27
N LEU A 166 -16.08 1.09 17.15
CA LEU A 166 -15.13 0.35 17.98
C LEU A 166 -15.03 0.91 19.39
N ASP A 167 -14.91 2.22 19.52
CA ASP A 167 -14.78 2.92 20.81
C ASP A 167 -16.00 2.65 21.71
N PHE A 168 -17.19 2.47 21.12
CA PHE A 168 -18.39 2.02 21.84
C PHE A 168 -18.23 0.69 22.58
N PHE A 169 -17.39 -0.23 22.09
CA PHE A 169 -17.15 -1.54 22.70
C PHE A 169 -15.86 -1.58 23.54
N ALA A 170 -15.00 -0.57 23.41
CA ALA A 170 -13.76 -0.45 24.18
C ALA A 170 -13.98 0.16 25.58
N GLY A 171 -15.21 0.57 25.89
CA GLY A 171 -15.66 1.06 27.22
C GLY A 171 -15.77 -0.05 28.26
#